data_AF-A0A7W8WHX2-F1
#
_entry.id   AF-A0A7W8WHX2-F1
#
_cell.length_a   1.000
_cell.length_b   1.000
_cell.length_c   1.000
_cell.angle_alpha   90.00
_cell.angle_beta   90.00
_cell.angle_gamma   90.00
#
_symmetry.space_group_name_H-M   'P 1'
#
loop_
_entity.id
_entity.type
_entity.pdbx_description
1 polymer ?
#
loop_
_entity_poly.entity_id
_entity_poly.type
_entity_poly.pdbx_seq_one_letter_code
_entity_poly.pdbx_strand_id
1 'polypeptide(L)'
;MMLEDILKGKSPSETFRQVIACDPSIGNIRLGELLSDEFIDLSSEAQQLVWHWKGPGKSQGLCDEDLDALLMKLLREAGYL
;
A
#
# COMPACT_ATOMS: atom_id res chain seq x y z
N MET A 1 -11.56 6.30 0.30
CA MET A 1 -11.13 4.88 0.40
C MET A 1 -9.72 4.76 -0.17
N MET A 2 -8.93 3.75 0.20
CA MET A 2 -7.53 3.65 -0.22
C MET A 2 -7.39 3.68 -1.76
N LEU A 3 -8.26 2.94 -2.44
CA LEU A 3 -8.44 2.90 -3.88
C LEU A 3 -8.64 4.29 -4.47
N GLU A 4 -9.64 5.03 -3.99
CA GLU A 4 -9.97 6.36 -4.51
C GLU A 4 -8.82 7.34 -4.37
N ASP A 5 -8.08 7.28 -3.27
CA ASP A 5 -6.95 8.16 -2.99
C ASP A 5 -5.79 7.89 -3.95
N ILE A 6 -5.46 6.61 -4.15
CA ILE A 6 -4.41 6.18 -5.10
C ILE A 6 -4.81 6.52 -6.54
N LEU A 7 -6.07 6.27 -6.93
CA LEU A 7 -6.58 6.62 -8.27
C LEU A 7 -6.61 8.13 -8.53
N LYS A 8 -6.68 8.96 -7.48
CA LYS A 8 -6.55 10.43 -7.57
C LYS A 8 -5.10 10.90 -7.66
N GLY A 9 -4.14 9.99 -7.66
CA GLY A 9 -2.71 10.27 -7.81
C GLY A 9 -1.94 10.46 -6.51
N LYS A 10 -2.54 10.14 -5.34
CA LYS A 10 -1.75 10.03 -4.11
C LYS A 10 -0.86 8.79 -4.18
N SER A 11 0.29 8.86 -3.53
CA SER A 11 1.16 7.69 -3.46
C SER A 11 0.59 6.63 -2.50
N PRO A 12 0.90 5.34 -2.71
CA PRO A 12 0.51 4.28 -1.79
C PRO A 12 0.96 4.54 -0.35
N SER A 13 2.23 4.92 -0.13
CA SER A 13 2.79 5.18 1.20
C SER A 13 2.08 6.33 1.93
N GLU A 14 1.71 7.41 1.22
CA GLU A 14 0.92 8.50 1.79
C GLU A 14 -0.47 8.02 2.20
N THR A 15 -1.14 7.29 1.32
CA THR A 15 -2.48 6.74 1.55
C THR A 15 -2.48 5.77 2.73
N PHE A 16 -1.49 4.90 2.82
CA PHE A 16 -1.32 3.95 3.92
C PHE A 16 -1.12 4.64 5.27
N ARG A 17 -0.33 5.72 5.32
CA ARG A 17 -0.20 6.52 6.53
C ARG A 17 -1.50 7.17 6.94
N GLN A 18 -2.32 7.61 5.98
CA GLN A 18 -3.64 8.16 6.28
C GLN A 18 -4.54 7.10 6.90
N VAL A 19 -4.56 5.86 6.39
CA VAL A 19 -5.39 4.81 7.03
C VAL A 19 -4.87 4.43 8.42
N ILE A 20 -3.55 4.35 8.63
CA ILE A 20 -2.95 4.09 9.95
C ILE A 20 -3.21 5.25 10.91
N ALA A 21 -3.20 6.49 10.44
CA ALA A 21 -3.51 7.65 11.27
C ALA A 21 -4.98 7.67 11.71
N CYS A 22 -5.90 7.20 10.85
CA CYS A 22 -7.31 7.02 11.18
C CYS A 22 -7.55 5.85 12.13
N ASP A 23 -6.82 4.75 11.95
CA ASP A 23 -6.86 3.57 12.83
C ASP A 23 -5.44 3.03 13.11
N PRO A 24 -4.82 3.45 14.23
CA PRO A 24 -3.48 3.03 14.61
C PRO A 24 -3.34 1.54 14.96
N SER A 25 -4.46 0.80 15.06
CA SER A 25 -4.41 -0.65 15.26
C SER A 25 -4.04 -1.42 13.98
N ILE A 26 -4.13 -0.76 12.83
CA ILE A 26 -3.77 -1.34 11.53
C ILE A 26 -2.25 -1.42 11.40
N GLY A 27 -1.73 -2.64 11.49
CA GLY A 27 -0.35 -2.96 11.09
C GLY A 27 -0.24 -3.32 9.61
N ASN A 28 0.98 -3.46 9.11
CA ASN A 28 1.24 -3.76 7.69
C ASN A 28 0.54 -5.03 7.17
N ILE A 29 0.37 -6.05 8.01
CA ILE A 29 -0.33 -7.28 7.60
C ILE A 29 -1.77 -6.95 7.20
N ARG A 30 -2.50 -6.31 8.10
CA ARG A 30 -3.88 -5.88 7.87
C ARG A 30 -3.99 -4.88 6.72
N LEU A 31 -3.00 -4.00 6.58
CA LEU A 31 -2.94 -3.04 5.48
C LEU A 31 -2.80 -3.74 4.12
N GLY A 32 -1.99 -4.80 4.03
CA GLY A 32 -1.87 -5.61 2.82
C GLY A 32 -3.17 -6.35 2.47
N GLU A 33 -3.89 -6.86 3.48
CA GLU A 33 -5.22 -7.45 3.28
C GLU A 33 -6.21 -6.41 2.72
N LEU A 34 -6.28 -5.21 3.32
CA LEU A 34 -7.13 -4.13 2.83
C LEU A 34 -6.80 -3.73 1.39
N LEU A 35 -5.51 -3.69 1.04
CA LEU A 35 -5.09 -3.43 -0.33
C LEU A 35 -5.66 -4.46 -1.30
N SER A 36 -5.61 -5.76 -0.97
CA SER A 36 -6.15 -6.80 -1.85
C SER A 36 -7.67 -6.90 -1.85
N ASP A 37 -8.33 -6.51 -0.76
CA ASP A 37 -9.79 -6.38 -0.73
C ASP A 37 -10.26 -5.26 -1.66
N GLU A 38 -9.50 -4.15 -1.75
CA GLU A 38 -9.84 -3.01 -2.60
C GLU A 38 -9.35 -3.16 -4.06
N PHE A 39 -8.26 -3.90 -4.30
CA PHE A 39 -7.68 -4.14 -5.62
C PHE A 39 -7.59 -5.64 -5.93
N ILE A 40 -8.74 -6.23 -6.23
CA ILE A 40 -8.97 -7.66 -6.48
C ILE A 40 -7.99 -8.30 -7.49
N ASP A 41 -7.55 -7.56 -8.50
CA ASP A 41 -6.69 -8.07 -9.59
C ASP A 41 -5.19 -7.90 -9.31
N LEU A 42 -4.82 -7.30 -8.16
CA LEU A 42 -3.41 -7.25 -7.76
C LEU A 42 -2.90 -8.63 -7.36
N SER A 43 -1.69 -8.95 -7.82
CA SER A 43 -1.01 -10.17 -7.40
C SER A 43 -0.68 -10.12 -5.91
N SER A 44 -0.49 -11.29 -5.29
CA SER A 44 -0.06 -11.41 -3.89
C SER A 44 1.30 -10.75 -3.62
N GLU A 45 2.08 -10.43 -4.66
CA GLU A 45 3.30 -9.64 -4.55
C GLU A 45 3.04 -8.27 -3.94
N ALA A 46 1.91 -7.62 -4.29
CA ALA A 46 1.55 -6.33 -3.74
C ALA A 46 1.39 -6.37 -2.22
N GLN A 47 0.76 -7.42 -1.67
CA GLN A 47 0.64 -7.61 -0.22
C GLN A 47 2.02 -7.76 0.43
N GLN A 48 2.92 -8.54 -0.18
CA GLN A 48 4.26 -8.76 0.34
C GLN A 48 5.05 -7.46 0.42
N LEU A 49 4.95 -6.59 -0.59
CA LEU A 49 5.56 -5.27 -0.57
C LEU A 49 5.08 -4.44 0.64
N VAL A 50 3.77 -4.43 0.90
CA VAL A 50 3.20 -3.75 2.07
C VAL A 50 3.71 -4.36 3.38
N TRP A 51 3.78 -5.69 3.49
CA TRP A 51 4.28 -6.36 4.69
C TRP A 51 5.72 -5.96 5.03
N HIS A 52 6.56 -5.82 4.00
CA HIS A 52 7.97 -5.45 4.11
C HIS A 52 8.21 -3.93 4.12
N TRP A 53 7.18 -3.10 4.02
CA TRP A 53 7.31 -1.64 4.09
C TRP A 53 7.77 -1.15 5.47
N LYS A 54 8.72 -0.21 5.47
CA LYS A 54 9.17 0.56 6.64
C LYS A 54 8.16 1.68 6.97
N GLY A 55 6.95 1.26 7.33
CA GLY A 55 5.88 2.14 7.78
C GLY A 55 6.12 2.72 9.19
N PRO A 56 5.13 3.47 9.73
CA PRO A 56 5.23 4.08 11.05
C PRO A 56 5.67 3.09 12.15
N GLY A 57 6.65 3.49 12.96
CA GLY A 57 7.18 2.68 14.07
C GLY A 57 8.16 1.56 13.67
N LYS A 58 8.46 1.38 12.38
CA LYS A 58 9.45 0.41 11.90
C LYS A 58 10.77 1.10 11.51
N SER A 59 11.89 0.47 11.84
CA SER A 59 13.24 0.94 11.50
C SER A 59 13.87 0.22 10.29
N GLN A 60 13.27 -0.88 9.83
CA GLN A 60 13.73 -1.71 8.72
C GLN A 60 12.59 -1.99 7.74
N GLY A 61 12.94 -2.26 6.48
CA GLY A 61 11.99 -2.53 5.39
C GLY A 61 12.19 -1.63 4.17
N LEU A 62 11.31 -1.77 3.18
CA LEU A 62 11.25 -0.92 1.99
C LEU A 62 10.98 0.54 2.41
N CYS A 63 11.71 1.50 1.85
CA CYS A 63 11.37 2.91 2.02
C CYS A 63 10.11 3.26 1.20
N ASP A 64 9.62 4.48 1.40
CA ASP A 64 8.40 4.93 0.72
C ASP A 64 8.60 4.99 -0.79
N GLU A 65 9.75 5.49 -1.24
CA GLU A 65 10.05 5.65 -2.66
C GLU A 65 10.05 4.29 -3.38
N ASP A 66 10.67 3.28 -2.78
CA ASP A 66 10.71 1.93 -3.33
C ASP A 66 9.33 1.25 -3.29
N LEU A 67 8.60 1.40 -2.17
CA LEU A 67 7.24 0.87 -2.04
C LEU A 67 6.33 1.48 -3.11
N ASP A 68 6.34 2.80 -3.25
CA ASP A 68 5.49 3.54 -4.17
C ASP A 68 5.83 3.17 -5.61
N ALA A 69 7.12 3.11 -5.97
CA ALA A 69 7.54 2.72 -7.32
C ALA A 69 7.07 1.29 -7.68
N LEU A 70 7.25 0.33 -6.78
CA LEU A 70 6.90 -1.07 -7.02
C LEU A 70 5.38 -1.29 -7.05
N LEU A 71 4.64 -0.72 -6.09
CA LEU A 71 3.18 -0.85 -6.07
C LEU A 71 2.52 -0.13 -7.25
N MET A 72 2.99 1.06 -7.62
CA MET A 72 2.46 1.78 -8.79
C MET A 72 2.70 1.00 -10.08
N LYS A 73 3.82 0.29 -10.20
CA LYS A 73 4.06 -0.63 -11.33
C LYS A 73 3.02 -1.76 -11.34
N LEU A 74 2.83 -2.46 -10.22
CA LEU A 74 1.86 -3.56 -10.14
C LEU A 74 0.42 -3.09 -10.42
N LEU A 75 0.05 -1.90 -9.93
CA LEU A 75 -1.26 -1.30 -10.19
C LEU A 75 -1.50 -1.02 -11.68
N ARG A 76 -0.48 -0.53 -12.41
CA ARG A 76 -0.55 -0.33 -13.86
C ARG A 76 -0.61 -1.65 -14.62
N GLU A 77 0.18 -2.63 -14.21
CA GLU A 77 0.17 -3.97 -14.83
C GLU A 77 -1.17 -4.68 -14.66
N ALA A 78 -1.86 -4.44 -13.54
CA ALA A 78 -3.22 -4.92 -13.28
C ALA A 78 -4.33 -4.06 -13.95
N GLY A 79 -3.99 -2.92 -14.57
CA GLY A 79 -4.93 -2.07 -15.29
C GLY A 79 -5.73 -1.08 -14.43
N TYR A 80 -5.30 -0.82 -13.20
CA TYR A 80 -5.94 0.19 -12.33
C TYR A 80 -5.48 1.62 -12.61
N LEU A 81 -4.27 1.79 -13.16
CA LEU A 81 -3.62 3.09 -13.40
C LEU A 81 -3.15 3.25 -14.85
#